data_AF-A0A1Y3YQZ2-F1
#
_entry.id   AF-A0A1Y3YQZ2-F1
#
_cell.length_a   1.000
_cell.length_b   1.000
_cell.length_c   1.000
_cell.angle_alpha   90.00
_cell.angle_beta   90.00
_cell.angle_gamma   90.00
#
_symmetry.space_group_name_H-M   'P 1'
#
loop_
_entity.id
_entity.type
_entity.pdbx_description
1 polymer ?
#
loop_
_entity_poly.entity_id
_entity_poly.type
_entity_poly.pdbx_seq_one_letter_code
_entity_poly.pdbx_strand_id
1 'polypeptide(L)'
;MAMHTWFECKIRYEKTMENGMNKKVTEPYLVDALSFTEAEARIIEEMTPFISGEFTVSDIKRANYSELFPCEEDAADRWFK
;
A
#
# COMPACT_ATOMS: atom_id res chain seq x y z
N MET A 1 5.93 -12.65 21.20
CA MET A 1 6.51 -11.75 20.18
C MET A 1 5.63 -11.88 18.95
N ALA A 2 4.89 -10.84 18.59
CA ALA A 2 4.05 -10.88 17.39
C ALA A 2 4.98 -10.94 16.17
N MET A 3 4.91 -12.03 15.42
CA MET A 3 5.70 -12.23 14.22
C MET A 3 5.00 -11.47 13.09
N HIS A 4 5.30 -10.18 12.96
CA HIS A 4 4.73 -9.36 11.89
C HIS A 4 5.15 -9.93 10.55
N THR A 5 4.17 -10.20 9.69
CA THR A 5 4.42 -10.65 8.33
C THR A 5 3.93 -9.56 7.40
N TRP A 6 4.90 -8.83 6.87
CA TRP A 6 4.64 -7.72 5.98
C TRP A 6 4.34 -8.21 4.57
N PHE A 7 3.31 -7.63 3.97
CA PHE A 7 2.93 -7.83 2.58
C PHE A 7 2.90 -6.47 1.88
N GLU A 8 3.64 -6.35 0.78
CA GLU A 8 3.51 -5.21 -0.11
C GLU A 8 2.37 -5.49 -1.10
N CYS A 9 1.30 -4.71 -0.99
CA CYS A 9 0.13 -4.76 -1.85
C CYS A 9 0.14 -3.56 -2.79
N LYS A 10 0.16 -3.78 -4.11
CA LYS A 10 0.05 -2.69 -5.09
C LYS A 10 -1.39 -2.49 -5.50
N ILE A 11 -1.92 -1.30 -5.30
CA ILE A 11 -3.27 -0.95 -5.72
C ILE A 11 -3.20 -0.07 -6.93
N ARG A 12 -4.03 -0.39 -7.92
CA ARG A 12 -4.27 0.45 -9.08
C ARG A 12 -5.66 1.03 -9.01
N TYR A 13 -5.75 2.35 -9.05
CA TYR A 13 -7.02 3.07 -9.03
C TYR A 13 -6.95 4.35 -9.86
N GLU A 14 -8.12 4.90 -10.15
CA GLU A 14 -8.25 6.18 -10.85
C GLU A 14 -8.30 7.32 -9.84
N LYS A 15 -7.26 8.15 -9.83
CA LYS A 15 -7.19 9.35 -9.01
C LYS A 15 -7.60 10.55 -9.85
N THR A 16 -8.60 11.28 -9.39
CA THR A 16 -8.95 12.59 -9.96
C THR A 16 -7.90 13.60 -9.49
N MET A 17 -7.09 14.10 -10.42
CA MET A 17 -6.13 15.16 -10.15
C MET A 17 -6.86 16.49 -9.96
N GLU A 18 -6.20 17.46 -9.30
CA GLU A 18 -6.74 18.82 -9.08
C GLU A 18 -7.17 19.53 -10.38
N ASN A 19 -6.60 19.13 -11.51
CA ASN A 19 -6.93 19.65 -12.84
C ASN A 19 -8.18 18.99 -13.47
N GLY A 20 -8.92 18.15 -12.73
CA GLY A 20 -10.10 17.44 -13.22
C GLY A 20 -9.81 16.25 -14.15
N MET A 21 -8.54 15.89 -14.34
CA MET A 21 -8.16 14.72 -15.13
C MET A 21 -8.07 13.46 -14.27
N ASN A 22 -8.75 12.40 -14.69
CA ASN A 22 -8.62 11.07 -14.10
C ASN A 22 -7.32 10.42 -14.59
N LYS A 23 -6.43 10.09 -13.67
CA LYS A 23 -5.19 9.36 -13.97
C LYS A 23 -5.19 8.02 -13.25
N LYS A 24 -4.89 6.96 -13.99
CA LYS A 24 -4.59 5.65 -13.41
C LYS A 24 -3.25 5.73 -12.71
N VAL A 25 -3.27 5.58 -11.39
CA VAL A 25 -2.08 5.52 -10.54
C VAL A 25 -1.94 4.10 -10.02
N THR A 26 -0.71 3.71 -9.69
CA THR A 26 -0.43 2.44 -9.03
C THR A 26 0.45 2.76 -7.83
N GLU A 27 -0.07 2.49 -6.63
CA GLU A 27 0.58 2.82 -5.37
C GLU A 27 0.86 1.54 -4.57
N PRO A 28 2.11 1.35 -4.10
CA PRO A 28 2.46 0.26 -3.20
C PRO A 28 2.10 0.61 -1.76
N TYR A 29 1.48 -0.32 -1.05
CA TYR A 29 1.13 -0.21 0.36
C TYR A 29 1.69 -1.39 1.14
N LEU A 30 2.12 -1.13 2.38
CA LEU A 30 2.61 -2.17 3.27
C LEU A 30 1.53 -2.53 4.28
N VAL A 31 1.20 -3.82 4.37
CA VAL A 31 0.17 -4.33 5.28
C VAL A 31 0.76 -5.46 6.11
N ASP A 32 0.51 -5.42 7.42
CA ASP A 32 0.75 -6.57 8.30
C ASP A 32 -0.45 -7.52 8.21
N ALA A 33 -0.18 -8.76 7.86
CA ALA A 33 -1.20 -9.81 7.75
C ALA A 33 -0.58 -11.18 7.97
N LEU A 34 -1.39 -12.19 8.23
CA LEU A 34 -0.94 -13.57 8.38
C LEU A 34 -0.93 -14.34 7.06
N SER A 35 -1.63 -13.85 6.02
CA SER A 35 -1.79 -14.53 4.73
C SER A 35 -2.13 -13.55 3.61
N PHE A 36 -1.94 -13.98 2.35
CA PHE A 36 -2.24 -13.16 1.17
C PHE A 36 -3.71 -12.70 1.12
N THR A 37 -4.65 -13.57 1.45
CA THR A 37 -6.09 -13.24 1.48
C THR A 37 -6.42 -12.22 2.57
N GLU A 38 -5.77 -12.31 3.73
CA GLU A 38 -5.96 -11.34 4.81
C GLU A 38 -5.35 -9.98 4.46
N ALA A 39 -4.17 -9.98 3.81
CA ALA A 39 -3.55 -8.77 3.30
C ALA A 39 -4.44 -8.07 2.25
N GLU A 40 -5.05 -8.85 1.35
CA GLU A 40 -5.99 -8.35 0.34
C GLU A 40 -7.26 -7.76 0.98
N ALA A 41 -7.88 -8.48 1.92
CA ALA A 41 -9.07 -8.00 2.61
C ALA A 41 -8.78 -6.69 3.36
N ARG A 42 -7.69 -6.66 4.14
CA ARG A 42 -7.28 -5.45 4.87
C ARG A 42 -7.05 -4.27 3.95
N ILE A 43 -6.31 -4.45 2.87
CA ILE A 43 -6.01 -3.31 2.00
C ILE A 43 -7.28 -2.79 1.31
N ILE A 44 -8.21 -3.67 0.94
CA ILE A 44 -9.50 -3.28 0.37
C ILE A 44 -10.33 -2.50 1.39
N GLU A 45 -10.47 -3.00 2.62
CA GLU A 45 -11.24 -2.36 3.69
C GLU A 45 -10.71 -0.97 4.03
N GLU A 46 -9.38 -0.85 4.16
CA GLU A 46 -8.73 0.43 4.46
C GLU A 46 -8.85 1.42 3.31
N MET A 47 -8.84 0.98 2.04
CA MET A 47 -8.80 1.87 0.87
C MET A 47 -10.17 2.27 0.34
N THR A 48 -11.19 1.44 0.58
CA THR A 48 -12.59 1.73 0.22
C THR A 48 -13.05 3.13 0.64
N PRO A 49 -12.78 3.64 1.86
CA PRO A 49 -13.18 5.00 2.24
C PRO A 49 -12.39 6.11 1.53
N PHE A 50 -11.17 5.84 1.03
CA PHE A 50 -10.32 6.86 0.41
C PHE A 50 -10.43 6.91 -1.12
N ILE A 51 -10.81 5.80 -1.75
CA ILE A 51 -10.93 5.70 -3.20
C ILE A 51 -12.41 5.75 -3.60
N SER A 52 -12.83 6.89 -4.15
CA SER A 52 -14.14 7.01 -4.79
C SER A 52 -14.08 6.45 -6.21
N GLY A 53 -14.26 5.14 -6.37
CA GLY A 53 -14.28 4.49 -7.69
C GLY A 53 -13.91 3.00 -7.65
N GLU A 54 -13.73 2.41 -8.84
CA GLU A 54 -13.20 1.05 -8.97
C GLU A 54 -11.68 1.06 -8.73
N PHE A 55 -11.21 0.14 -7.90
CA PHE A 55 -9.79 -0.12 -7.71
C PHE A 55 -9.52 -1.61 -7.81
N THR A 56 -8.28 -1.94 -8.15
CA THR A 56 -7.83 -3.32 -8.31
C THR A 56 -6.52 -3.52 -7.58
N VAL A 57 -6.41 -4.62 -6.84
CA VAL A 57 -5.12 -5.05 -6.28
C VAL A 57 -4.34 -5.72 -7.42
N SER A 58 -3.25 -5.09 -7.85
CA SER A 58 -2.46 -5.52 -9.01
C SER A 58 -1.41 -6.58 -8.66
N ASP A 59 -0.91 -6.57 -7.43
CA ASP A 59 0.18 -7.44 -6.98
C ASP A 59 0.16 -7.53 -5.46
N ILE A 60 0.39 -8.73 -4.90
CA ILE A 60 0.57 -8.93 -3.47
C ILE A 60 1.80 -9.80 -3.30
N LYS A 61 2.84 -9.24 -2.67
CA LYS A 61 4.08 -9.95 -2.42
C LYS A 61 4.44 -9.93 -0.95
N ARG A 62 4.91 -11.06 -0.42
CA ARG A 62 5.44 -11.12 0.94
C ARG A 62 6.73 -10.33 0.99
N ALA A 63 6.78 -9.31 1.83
CA ALA A 63 7.95 -8.51 2.03
C ALA A 63 8.78 -9.11 3.18
N ASN A 64 10.02 -9.50 2.88
CA ASN A 64 11.00 -9.94 3.88
C ASN A 64 11.63 -8.72 4.58
N TYR A 65 10.80 -7.79 5.04
CA TYR A 65 11.27 -6.70 5.90
C TYR A 65 11.43 -7.27 7.31
N SER A 66 12.65 -7.71 7.64
CA SER A 66 12.96 -8.19 8.99
C SER A 66 12.98 -7.06 10.01
N GLU A 67 13.23 -5.82 9.59
CA GLU A 67 13.29 -4.62 10.44
C GLU A 67 12.75 -3.41 9.65
N LEU A 68 11.68 -2.78 10.16
CA LEU A 68 11.30 -1.43 9.79
C LEU A 68 12.02 -0.50 10.76
N PHE A 69 12.89 0.39 10.26
CA PHE A 69 13.49 1.44 11.06
C PHE A 69 12.59 2.68 10.98
N PRO A 70 11.75 2.97 12.00
CA PRO A 70 11.04 4.23 12.05
C PRO A 70 12.09 5.33 12.27
N CYS A 71 12.46 6.04 11.20
CA CYS A 71 13.26 7.23 11.32
C CYS A 71 12.29 8.39 11.56
N GLU A 72 12.20 8.86 12.81
CA GLU A 72 11.41 10.05 13.19
C GLU A 72 12.10 11.37 12.79
N GLU A 73 13.21 11.32 12.06
CA GLU A 73 13.87 12.52 11.51
C GLU A 73 13.32 12.87 10.13
N ASP A 74 12.93 14.14 9.97
CA ASP A 74 12.54 14.84 8.72
C ASP A 74 13.67 14.88 7.65
N ALA A 75 14.70 14.03 7.80
CA ALA A 75 15.91 13.93 6.99
C ALA A 75 16.12 12.55 6.34
N ALA A 76 15.11 11.68 6.35
CA ALA A 76 15.21 10.39 5.68
C ALA A 76 15.22 10.56 4.15
N ASP A 77 16.31 10.08 3.56
CA ASP A 77 16.63 10.08 2.13
C ASP A 77 15.41 9.67 1.29
N ARG A 78 14.92 10.60 0.46
CA ARG A 78 13.81 10.34 -0.46
C ARG A 78 14.30 9.36 -1.52
N TRP A 79 14.10 8.07 -1.27
CA TRP A 79 14.42 7.04 -2.24
C TRP A 79 13.39 7.06 -3.36
N PHE A 80 13.68 7.83 -4.41
CA PHE A 80 13.01 7.72 -5.70
C PHE A 80 13.66 6.58 -6.48
N LYS A 81 12.83 5.65 -6.97
CA LYS A 81 13.19 4.81 -8.12
C LYS A 81 12.49 5.32 -9.36
#